data_AF-A0A930XZ43-F1
#
_entry.id   AF-A0A930XZ43-F1
#
_cell.length_a   1.000
_cell.length_b   1.000
_cell.length_c   1.000
_cell.angle_alpha   90.00
_cell.angle_beta   90.00
_cell.angle_gamma   90.00
#
_symmetry.space_group_name_H-M   'P 1'
#
loop_
_entity.id
_entity.type
_entity.pdbx_description
1 polymer ?
#
loop_
_entity_poly.entity_id
_entity_poly.type
_entity_poly.pdbx_seq_one_letter_code
_entity_poly.pdbx_strand_id
1 'polypeptide(L)'
;MEVKEFDNIDLTTGHYQLVKQLLNIHLPNTLVWAFGSRITFQSRPTSDLDLAVFTDKIQQREVNNLREAFEESNLPFEVDVLVWNDIPEHFKPNIQKAHYVLQKKLLLSPLSSEWCEVKLGDIANVAAESPTRKNAGKSNVYPQLGTTRKSNKYLFDCPVIIVSSNYKDVSLQYVSGDFNLYQTAYCITSKSENKVQTKFLFYYLDQYLSYWLSTAVWSTVNLLEPSAFLDIPVKFPSLEKQKIIISTLDILENKTNHNHKKVKILKETFKVVFKSWFVDFNPVYAETDSPLYGLAPELKKLLPDERTGSEIGKIPKGWQCKSLDEIGSFIKGTGRHKHLHLEDKDRIPLITTTQLLKGHTDDDFYTSNAPADLIVGDGDFLFSWTGSVFAKYWAGDKGALGRSVFKVEGRGVPLWFVAGWVEHFIPELLFLSEIKSTVIRHVDKRELQRAVCAVPDLPTLEKLGEIFQPLVDRQIVLQQESRVLQQLRDTVQPKLISGELDVSDAERFLGKADIE
;
A
#
# COMPACT_ATOMS: atom_id res chain seq x y z
N MET A 1 22.82 8.44 25.51
CA MET A 1 21.79 8.33 26.57
C MET A 1 20.57 9.04 26.04
N GLU A 2 19.63 8.29 25.47
CA GLU A 2 18.34 8.84 25.02
C GLU A 2 17.54 9.21 26.27
N VAL A 3 17.18 10.49 26.39
CA VAL A 3 16.27 10.98 27.41
C VAL A 3 14.88 10.45 27.05
N LYS A 4 14.28 9.61 27.89
CA LYS A 4 12.92 9.11 27.68
C LYS A 4 11.95 10.29 27.81
N GLU A 5 11.20 10.62 26.76
CA GLU A 5 10.24 11.74 26.72
C GLU A 5 9.11 11.68 27.79
N PHE A 6 9.03 10.61 28.58
CA PHE A 6 7.96 10.31 29.53
C PHE A 6 8.30 10.66 30.99
N ASP A 7 9.52 11.08 31.31
CA ASP A 7 9.97 11.33 32.70
C ASP A 7 9.32 12.56 33.38
N ASN A 8 8.48 13.32 32.66
CA ASN A 8 7.88 14.58 33.13
C ASN A 8 6.35 14.53 33.31
N ILE A 9 5.74 13.33 33.31
CA ILE A 9 4.31 13.14 33.57
C ILE A 9 4.08 11.81 34.30
N ASP A 10 3.28 11.82 35.37
CA ASP A 10 2.95 10.63 36.17
C ASP A 10 1.90 9.74 35.50
N LEU A 11 2.33 9.05 34.42
CA LEU A 11 1.55 8.08 33.66
C LEU A 11 2.40 6.85 33.33
N THR A 12 1.78 5.66 33.35
CA THR A 12 2.42 4.46 32.81
C THR A 12 2.56 4.57 31.28
N THR A 13 3.51 3.85 30.68
CA THR A 13 3.69 3.84 29.22
C THR A 13 2.39 3.49 28.48
N GLY A 14 1.62 2.53 28.99
CA GLY A 14 0.34 2.12 28.41
C GLY A 14 -0.73 3.21 28.49
N HIS A 15 -0.88 3.86 29.65
CA HIS A 15 -1.85 4.95 29.81
C HIS A 15 -1.48 6.16 28.94
N TYR A 16 -0.20 6.51 28.88
CA TYR A 16 0.25 7.62 28.03
C TYR A 16 -0.03 7.35 26.54
N GLN A 17 0.26 6.14 26.06
CA GLN A 17 -0.03 5.75 24.67
C GLN A 17 -1.52 5.82 24.37
N LEU A 18 -2.38 5.33 25.28
CA LEU A 18 -3.83 5.40 25.14
C LEU A 18 -4.34 6.85 25.10
N VAL A 19 -3.84 7.71 25.99
CA VAL A 19 -4.17 9.14 26.00
C VAL A 19 -3.76 9.80 24.68
N LYS A 20 -2.53 9.54 24.19
CA LYS A 20 -2.10 10.06 22.88
C LYS A 20 -2.95 9.53 21.71
N GLN A 21 -3.35 8.26 21.75
CA GLN A 21 -4.17 7.66 20.72
C GLN A 21 -5.55 8.33 20.65
N LEU A 22 -6.23 8.50 21.78
CA LEU A 22 -7.53 9.14 21.85
C LEU A 22 -7.46 10.62 21.42
N LEU A 23 -6.42 11.34 21.84
CA LEU A 23 -6.17 12.71 21.38
C LEU A 23 -5.97 12.78 19.87
N ASN A 24 -5.25 11.83 19.26
CA ASN A 24 -5.01 11.83 17.82
C ASN A 24 -6.26 11.43 17.00
N ILE A 25 -7.15 10.59 17.57
CA ILE A 25 -8.40 10.20 16.91
C ILE A 25 -9.41 11.36 16.91
N HIS A 26 -9.59 12.01 18.06
CA HIS A 26 -10.69 12.96 18.23
C HIS A 26 -10.26 14.43 18.07
N LEU A 27 -9.01 14.78 18.37
CA LEU A 27 -8.45 16.12 18.20
C LEU A 27 -7.08 16.07 17.49
N PRO A 28 -6.97 15.50 16.28
CA PRO A 28 -5.70 15.46 15.55
C PRO A 28 -5.15 16.87 15.34
N ASN A 29 -3.83 17.03 15.39
CA ASN A 29 -3.11 18.28 15.13
C ASN A 29 -3.46 19.45 16.08
N THR A 30 -4.11 19.19 17.22
CA THR A 30 -4.45 20.22 18.23
C THR A 30 -3.34 20.32 19.28
N LEU A 31 -2.98 21.52 19.73
CA LEU A 31 -2.07 21.68 20.88
C LEU A 31 -2.82 21.25 22.14
N VAL A 32 -2.25 20.32 22.90
CA VAL A 32 -2.82 19.83 24.16
C VAL A 32 -1.75 19.84 25.23
N TRP A 33 -2.06 20.53 26.33
CA TRP A 33 -1.24 20.56 27.53
C TRP A 33 -1.88 19.70 28.59
N ALA A 34 -1.11 18.83 29.25
CA ALA A 34 -1.48 18.33 30.56
C ALA A 34 -1.00 19.30 31.63
N PHE A 35 -1.76 19.44 32.71
CA PHE A 35 -1.38 20.22 33.88
C PHE A 35 -1.91 19.54 35.15
N GLY A 36 -1.71 20.15 36.31
CA GLY A 36 -2.24 19.63 37.57
C GLY A 36 -1.37 18.55 38.24
N SER A 37 -2.00 17.74 39.09
CA SER A 37 -1.32 16.90 40.09
C SER A 37 -0.36 15.85 39.50
N ARG A 38 -0.70 15.34 38.31
CA ARG A 38 0.11 14.36 37.55
C ARG A 38 1.32 14.97 36.86
N ILE A 39 1.38 16.30 36.71
CA ILE A 39 2.56 17.01 36.19
C ILE A 39 3.48 17.47 37.32
N THR A 40 2.91 17.81 38.47
CA THR A 40 3.68 18.22 39.65
C THR A 40 4.17 17.05 40.51
N PHE A 41 3.89 15.80 40.09
CA PHE A 41 4.21 14.55 40.82
C PHE A 41 3.66 14.51 42.25
N GLN A 42 2.53 15.20 42.47
CA GLN A 42 1.77 15.18 43.73
C GLN A 42 0.50 14.32 43.62
N SER A 43 0.34 13.61 42.51
CA SER A 43 -0.79 12.74 42.18
C SER A 43 -0.87 11.51 43.09
N ARG A 44 -2.11 11.07 43.31
CA ARG A 44 -2.45 9.74 43.84
C ARG A 44 -2.87 8.84 42.67
N PRO A 45 -2.93 7.52 42.86
CA PRO A 45 -3.36 6.61 41.79
C PRO A 45 -4.72 6.97 41.17
N THR A 46 -5.64 7.53 41.96
CA THR A 46 -6.99 7.95 41.55
C THR A 46 -7.10 9.43 41.12
N SER A 47 -6.00 10.18 41.10
CA SER A 47 -6.04 11.59 40.69
C SER A 47 -6.48 11.72 39.23
N ASP A 48 -7.23 12.76 38.93
CA ASP A 48 -7.56 13.17 37.56
C ASP A 48 -6.30 13.48 36.72
N LEU A 49 -6.47 13.40 35.40
CA LEU A 49 -5.55 13.97 34.42
C LEU A 49 -6.19 15.21 33.80
N ASP A 50 -5.70 16.40 34.17
CA ASP A 50 -6.18 17.66 33.60
C ASP A 50 -5.55 17.95 32.25
N LEU A 51 -6.38 18.16 31.23
CA LEU A 51 -5.98 18.52 29.87
C LEU A 51 -6.53 19.89 29.47
N ALA A 52 -5.66 20.76 28.98
CA ALA A 52 -6.03 22.01 28.32
C ALA A 52 -5.86 21.86 26.81
N VAL A 53 -6.98 21.93 26.07
CA VAL A 53 -7.01 21.82 24.59
C VAL A 53 -7.13 23.19 23.95
N PHE A 54 -6.26 23.49 22.98
CA PHE A 54 -6.19 24.78 22.31
C PHE A 54 -7.00 24.74 21.01
N THR A 55 -8.29 24.96 21.13
CA THR A 55 -9.27 24.82 20.05
C THR A 55 -10.27 26.00 20.00
N ASP A 56 -10.93 26.16 18.86
CA ASP A 56 -11.96 27.17 18.61
C ASP A 56 -13.37 26.62 18.84
N LYS A 57 -14.35 27.48 19.10
CA LYS A 57 -15.76 27.10 19.39
C LYS A 57 -16.43 26.21 18.35
N ILE A 58 -15.89 26.14 17.14
CA ILE A 58 -16.41 25.30 16.05
C ILE A 58 -16.14 23.81 16.32
N GLN A 59 -15.08 23.45 17.06
CA GLN A 59 -14.68 22.06 17.33
C GLN A 59 -15.25 21.51 18.64
N GLN A 60 -16.31 22.13 19.19
CA GLN A 60 -16.90 21.74 20.48
C GLN A 60 -17.44 20.30 20.45
N ARG A 61 -17.89 19.83 19.28
CA ARG A 61 -18.41 18.48 19.11
C ARG A 61 -17.31 17.43 19.26
N GLU A 62 -16.13 17.71 18.71
CA GLU A 62 -14.94 16.87 18.76
C GLU A 62 -14.38 16.79 20.18
N VAL A 63 -14.39 17.91 20.90
CA VAL A 63 -14.03 17.93 22.33
C VAL A 63 -15.01 17.08 23.16
N ASN A 64 -16.31 17.12 22.85
CA ASN A 64 -17.30 16.28 23.54
C ASN A 64 -17.12 14.80 23.22
N ASN A 65 -16.89 14.44 21.94
CA ASN A 65 -16.59 13.06 21.56
C ASN A 65 -15.31 12.55 22.24
N LEU A 66 -14.29 13.41 22.40
CA LEU A 66 -13.08 13.07 23.13
C LEU A 66 -13.35 12.81 24.62
N ARG A 67 -14.22 13.61 25.25
CA ARG A 67 -14.63 13.39 26.65
C ARG A 67 -15.34 12.05 26.81
N GLU A 68 -16.32 11.77 25.96
CA GLU A 68 -17.02 10.47 25.94
C GLU A 68 -16.04 9.30 25.74
N ALA A 69 -15.07 9.44 24.82
CA ALA A 69 -14.06 8.41 24.58
C ALA A 69 -13.11 8.18 25.76
N PHE A 70 -12.81 9.21 26.57
CA PHE A 70 -12.06 9.04 27.82
C PHE A 70 -12.89 8.36 28.90
N GLU A 71 -14.19 8.69 29.02
CA GLU A 71 -15.11 8.04 29.96
C GLU A 71 -15.31 6.55 29.64
N GLU A 72 -15.35 6.17 28.36
CA GLU A 72 -15.46 4.77 27.91
C GLU A 72 -14.12 4.02 27.91
N SER A 73 -13.01 4.69 28.22
CA SER A 73 -11.68 4.10 28.17
C SER A 73 -11.35 3.26 29.40
N ASN A 74 -10.36 2.36 29.28
CA ASN A 74 -9.88 1.53 30.39
C ASN A 74 -8.87 2.27 31.30
N LEU A 75 -8.87 3.61 31.33
CA LEU A 75 -8.01 4.37 32.24
C LEU A 75 -8.51 4.23 33.69
N PRO A 76 -7.63 4.00 34.67
CA PRO A 76 -8.03 3.82 36.08
C PRO A 76 -8.35 5.15 36.80
N PHE A 77 -8.39 6.26 36.08
CA PHE A 77 -8.64 7.61 36.58
C PHE A 77 -9.36 8.45 35.53
N GLU A 78 -10.05 9.50 35.98
CA GLU A 78 -10.79 10.42 35.12
C GLU A 78 -9.85 11.38 34.37
N VAL A 79 -10.30 11.84 33.20
CA VAL A 79 -9.56 12.79 32.36
C VAL A 79 -10.42 14.02 32.12
N ASP A 80 -10.02 15.15 32.71
CA ASP A 80 -10.75 16.40 32.61
C ASP A 80 -10.23 17.23 31.43
N VAL A 81 -11.07 17.39 30.40
CA VAL A 81 -10.70 18.13 29.17
C VAL A 81 -11.31 19.54 29.21
N LEU A 82 -10.46 20.56 29.37
CA LEU A 82 -10.83 21.98 29.36
C LEU A 82 -10.41 22.67 28.06
N VAL A 83 -11.31 23.46 27.47
CA VAL A 83 -10.98 24.30 26.30
C VAL A 83 -10.26 25.56 26.77
N TRP A 84 -9.05 25.81 26.26
CA TRP A 84 -8.17 26.91 26.71
C TRP A 84 -8.86 28.28 26.72
N ASN A 85 -9.71 28.55 25.72
CA ASN A 85 -10.43 29.82 25.60
C ASN A 85 -11.52 30.02 26.66
N ASP A 86 -12.02 28.94 27.26
CA ASP A 86 -13.07 28.98 28.27
C ASP A 86 -12.49 29.01 29.71
N ILE A 87 -11.18 28.80 29.85
CA ILE A 87 -10.49 28.87 31.15
C ILE A 87 -10.44 30.33 31.64
N PRO A 88 -10.78 30.64 32.90
CA PRO A 88 -10.68 31.99 33.45
C PRO A 88 -9.27 32.58 33.37
N GLU A 89 -9.15 33.86 32.97
CA GLU A 89 -7.85 34.53 32.76
C GLU A 89 -6.92 34.51 33.98
N HIS A 90 -7.47 34.54 35.20
CA HIS A 90 -6.67 34.46 36.44
C HIS A 90 -6.06 33.07 36.68
N PHE A 91 -6.57 32.02 36.01
CA PHE A 91 -6.13 30.63 36.17
C PHE A 91 -5.07 30.22 35.13
N LYS A 92 -5.09 30.84 33.93
CA LYS A 92 -4.15 30.57 32.83
C LYS A 92 -2.65 30.70 33.22
N PRO A 93 -2.22 31.69 34.02
CA PRO A 93 -0.82 31.80 34.42
C PRO A 93 -0.29 30.62 35.24
N ASN A 94 -1.17 29.92 35.98
CA ASN A 94 -0.77 28.76 36.78
C ASN A 94 -0.50 27.54 35.89
N ILE A 95 -1.36 27.33 34.88
CA ILE A 95 -1.17 26.28 33.88
C ILE A 95 0.10 26.54 33.08
N GLN A 96 0.32 27.79 32.63
CA GLN A 96 1.52 28.16 31.86
C GLN A 96 2.83 27.89 32.62
N LYS A 97 2.85 28.08 33.95
CA LYS A 97 4.04 27.83 34.79
C LYS A 97 4.34 26.34 34.99
N ALA A 98 3.32 25.47 34.94
CA ALA A 98 3.45 24.06 35.27
C ALA A 98 2.55 23.19 34.37
N HIS A 99 2.97 23.02 33.11
CA HIS A 99 2.33 22.14 32.14
C HIS A 99 3.33 21.21 31.46
N TYR A 100 2.82 20.13 30.91
CA TYR A 100 3.54 19.22 30.03
C TYR A 100 2.83 19.16 28.67
N VAL A 101 3.58 19.28 27.58
CA VAL A 101 3.00 19.26 26.23
C VAL A 101 2.77 17.81 25.79
N LEU A 102 1.52 17.35 25.89
CA LEU A 102 1.11 15.98 25.51
C LEU A 102 1.01 15.80 24.01
N GLN A 103 0.42 16.78 23.33
CA GLN A 103 0.29 16.79 21.88
C GLN A 103 0.74 18.17 21.39
N LYS A 104 1.81 18.21 20.61
CA LYS A 104 2.19 19.43 19.90
C LYS A 104 1.13 19.62 18.81
N LYS A 105 0.62 20.84 18.67
CA LYS A 105 -0.01 21.22 17.40
C LYS A 105 1.01 20.89 16.33
N LEU A 106 0.58 20.25 15.25
CA LEU A 106 1.34 20.29 14.01
C LEU A 106 1.25 21.75 13.54
N LEU A 107 1.99 22.60 14.24
CA LEU A 107 2.36 23.90 13.75
C LEU A 107 3.23 23.52 12.58
N LEU A 108 2.64 23.65 11.39
CA LEU A 108 3.36 24.16 10.25
C LEU A 108 4.42 25.11 10.80
N SER A 109 5.67 24.66 10.77
CA SER A 109 6.80 25.36 11.37
C SER A 109 6.70 26.84 11.02
N PRO A 110 7.10 27.76 11.94
CA PRO A 110 7.20 29.16 11.57
C PRO A 110 8.06 29.19 10.31
N LEU A 111 7.45 29.68 9.23
CA LEU A 111 7.99 29.63 7.88
C LEU A 111 9.46 30.01 7.95
N SER A 112 10.36 29.16 7.46
CA SER A 112 11.56 29.73 6.86
C SER A 112 11.07 30.75 5.84
N SER A 113 11.75 31.90 5.72
CA SER A 113 11.33 33.07 4.93
C SER A 113 11.07 32.82 3.43
N GLU A 114 11.01 31.56 3.00
CA GLU A 114 10.98 31.06 1.63
C GLU A 114 9.73 30.23 1.28
N TRP A 115 8.86 29.92 2.24
CA TRP A 115 7.60 29.21 1.99
C TRP A 115 6.42 30.19 1.94
N CYS A 116 5.52 29.96 0.98
CA CYS A 116 4.30 30.75 0.80
C CYS A 116 3.08 29.89 1.14
N GLU A 117 2.08 30.49 1.79
CA GLU A 117 0.79 29.86 2.07
C GLU A 117 -0.32 30.62 1.33
N VAL A 118 -1.07 29.92 0.49
CA VAL A 118 -2.18 30.47 -0.30
C VAL A 118 -3.30 29.45 -0.42
N LYS A 119 -4.50 29.86 -0.82
CA LYS A 119 -5.58 28.92 -1.13
C LYS A 119 -5.34 28.26 -2.49
N LEU A 120 -5.67 26.97 -2.61
CA LEU A 120 -5.53 26.22 -3.86
C LEU A 120 -6.29 26.91 -5.00
N GLY A 121 -7.48 27.44 -4.73
CA GLY A 121 -8.27 28.19 -5.72
C GLY A 121 -7.56 29.42 -6.29
N ASP A 122 -6.58 30.00 -5.60
CA ASP A 122 -5.81 31.15 -6.09
C ASP A 122 -4.69 30.76 -7.06
N ILE A 123 -4.14 29.55 -6.91
CA ILE A 123 -2.97 29.06 -7.65
C ILE A 123 -3.27 27.92 -8.63
N ALA A 124 -4.43 27.29 -8.54
CA ALA A 124 -4.82 26.17 -9.39
C ALA A 124 -6.21 26.40 -10.01
N ASN A 125 -6.39 25.86 -11.21
CA ASN A 125 -7.68 25.75 -11.87
C ASN A 125 -8.27 24.39 -11.53
N VAL A 126 -9.45 24.38 -10.91
CA VAL A 126 -10.23 23.16 -10.66
C VAL A 126 -11.40 23.17 -11.63
N ALA A 127 -11.46 22.20 -12.54
CA ALA A 127 -12.52 22.15 -13.54
C ALA A 127 -12.92 20.72 -13.88
N ALA A 128 -14.18 20.52 -14.28
CA ALA A 128 -14.64 19.27 -14.91
C ALA A 128 -14.15 19.14 -16.36
N GLU A 129 -13.73 20.25 -16.97
CA GLU A 129 -13.11 20.32 -18.30
C GLU A 129 -11.91 21.29 -18.23
N SER A 130 -10.71 20.87 -18.64
CA SER A 130 -9.50 21.72 -18.61
C SER A 130 -9.61 22.91 -19.60
N PRO A 131 -8.96 24.07 -19.35
CA PRO A 131 -9.09 25.28 -20.19
C PRO A 131 -8.57 25.15 -21.63
N THR A 132 -7.78 24.13 -21.96
CA THR A 132 -7.15 24.00 -23.28
C THR A 132 -7.66 22.79 -24.07
N ARG A 133 -8.74 22.99 -24.84
CA ARG A 133 -9.08 22.11 -25.98
C ARG A 133 -8.10 22.42 -27.12
N LYS A 134 -7.15 21.53 -27.40
CA LYS A 134 -6.49 21.46 -28.71
C LYS A 134 -6.96 20.20 -29.42
N ASN A 135 -7.26 20.35 -30.71
CA ASN A 135 -7.95 19.40 -31.58
C ASN A 135 -7.55 17.92 -31.34
N ALA A 136 -8.56 17.08 -31.12
CA ALA A 136 -8.41 15.63 -30.97
C ALA A 136 -7.79 15.00 -32.23
N GLY A 137 -6.51 14.61 -32.14
CA GLY A 137 -5.85 13.75 -33.11
C GLY A 137 -6.19 12.27 -32.92
N LYS A 138 -5.96 11.45 -33.95
CA LYS A 138 -6.09 9.98 -33.86
C LYS A 138 -4.77 9.35 -33.42
N SER A 139 -4.65 8.88 -32.17
CA SER A 139 -3.68 7.84 -31.76
C SER A 139 -3.89 7.37 -30.30
N ASN A 140 -3.68 6.05 -30.10
CA ASN A 140 -3.50 5.15 -28.94
C ASN A 140 -4.19 5.35 -27.57
N VAL A 141 -4.42 4.20 -26.92
CA VAL A 141 -5.21 3.94 -25.69
C VAL A 141 -4.73 4.71 -24.45
N TYR A 142 -5.67 5.37 -23.74
CA TYR A 142 -5.43 6.13 -22.51
C TYR A 142 -5.97 5.44 -21.24
N PRO A 143 -5.33 5.63 -20.07
CA PRO A 143 -5.85 5.13 -18.81
C PRO A 143 -7.16 5.84 -18.44
N GLN A 144 -8.18 5.04 -18.14
CA GLN A 144 -9.50 5.49 -17.69
C GLN A 144 -9.71 4.99 -16.26
N LEU A 145 -9.94 5.91 -15.32
CA LEU A 145 -10.19 5.55 -13.92
C LEU A 145 -11.53 4.79 -13.78
N GLY A 146 -11.54 3.72 -12.98
CA GLY A 146 -12.73 2.93 -12.61
C GLY A 146 -12.99 1.70 -13.49
N THR A 147 -12.74 1.78 -14.80
CA THR A 147 -12.63 0.63 -15.72
C THR A 147 -11.81 1.07 -16.92
N THR A 148 -10.78 0.29 -17.31
CA THR A 148 -10.03 0.53 -18.57
C THR A 148 -10.97 0.36 -19.78
N ARG A 149 -11.63 1.43 -20.20
CA ARG A 149 -12.28 1.51 -21.50
C ARG A 149 -11.36 2.27 -22.44
N LYS A 150 -11.08 1.65 -23.60
CA LYS A 150 -10.19 2.20 -24.61
C LYS A 150 -10.96 3.22 -25.43
N SER A 151 -10.55 4.50 -25.40
CA SER A 151 -11.06 5.55 -26.29
C SER A 151 -9.98 5.91 -27.31
N ASN A 152 -10.36 6.10 -28.57
CA ASN A 152 -9.47 6.53 -29.67
C ASN A 152 -9.38 8.07 -29.81
N LYS A 153 -9.81 8.82 -28.79
CA LYS A 153 -9.80 10.28 -28.75
C LYS A 153 -9.27 10.77 -27.41
N TYR A 154 -8.12 11.45 -27.42
CA TYR A 154 -7.68 12.32 -26.32
C TYR A 154 -8.29 13.71 -26.50
N LEU A 155 -8.49 14.40 -25.38
CA LEU A 155 -9.03 15.76 -25.37
C LEU A 155 -8.01 16.79 -24.86
N PHE A 156 -6.89 16.35 -24.27
CA PHE A 156 -5.99 17.20 -23.48
C PHE A 156 -4.52 16.75 -23.61
N ASP A 157 -3.57 17.70 -23.69
CA ASP A 157 -2.11 17.50 -23.72
C ASP A 157 -1.44 18.50 -22.74
N CYS A 158 -1.49 18.18 -21.43
CA CYS A 158 -0.88 19.00 -20.38
C CYS A 158 -0.68 18.19 -19.09
N PRO A 159 0.27 18.56 -18.22
CA PRO A 159 0.39 17.97 -16.89
C PRO A 159 -0.88 18.29 -16.08
N VAL A 160 -1.54 17.25 -15.58
CA VAL A 160 -2.81 17.36 -14.88
C VAL A 160 -2.85 16.45 -13.67
N ILE A 161 -3.60 16.87 -12.66
CA ILE A 161 -4.02 16.02 -11.56
C ILE A 161 -5.46 15.63 -11.82
N ILE A 162 -5.73 14.34 -11.99
CA ILE A 162 -7.08 13.81 -12.14
C ILE A 162 -7.57 13.37 -10.76
N VAL A 163 -8.77 13.81 -10.39
CA VAL A 163 -9.43 13.43 -9.14
C VAL A 163 -10.72 12.70 -9.45
N SER A 164 -10.91 11.48 -8.92
CA SER A 164 -12.22 10.81 -8.97
C SER A 164 -13.19 11.46 -7.98
N SER A 165 -14.41 11.77 -8.43
CA SER A 165 -15.40 12.45 -7.58
C SER A 165 -16.31 11.52 -6.78
N ASN A 166 -16.11 10.20 -6.87
CA ASN A 166 -16.96 9.20 -6.21
C ASN A 166 -16.55 9.01 -4.74
N TYR A 167 -17.46 9.32 -3.80
CA TYR A 167 -17.28 9.22 -2.33
C TYR A 167 -16.65 7.91 -1.83
N LYS A 168 -16.85 6.78 -2.53
CA LYS A 168 -16.32 5.48 -2.10
C LYS A 168 -14.84 5.27 -2.43
N ASP A 169 -14.28 6.02 -3.37
CA ASP A 169 -12.92 5.79 -3.88
C ASP A 169 -12.38 7.07 -4.55
N VAL A 170 -12.09 8.09 -3.73
CA VAL A 170 -11.41 9.30 -4.19
C VAL A 170 -9.92 9.01 -4.29
N SER A 171 -9.39 9.06 -5.51
CA SER A 171 -7.99 8.83 -5.82
C SER A 171 -7.46 9.94 -6.70
N LEU A 172 -6.17 10.24 -6.52
CA LEU A 172 -5.43 11.23 -7.28
C LEU A 172 -4.49 10.53 -8.26
N GLN A 173 -4.45 11.01 -9.50
CA GLN A 173 -3.45 10.57 -10.48
C GLN A 173 -2.82 11.76 -11.19
N TYR A 174 -1.49 11.76 -11.23
CA TYR A 174 -0.73 12.67 -12.09
C TYR A 174 -0.60 12.08 -13.48
N VAL A 175 -1.03 12.82 -14.49
CA VAL A 175 -0.88 12.46 -15.91
C VAL A 175 -0.14 13.57 -16.63
N SER A 176 0.89 13.20 -17.39
CA SER A 176 1.64 14.11 -18.26
C SER A 176 1.55 13.57 -19.69
N GLY A 177 0.82 14.28 -20.54
CA GLY A 177 0.59 13.93 -21.96
C GLY A 177 -0.88 13.83 -22.30
N ASP A 178 -1.19 13.02 -23.32
CA ASP A 178 -2.55 12.89 -23.85
C ASP A 178 -3.49 12.13 -22.88
N PHE A 179 -4.68 12.67 -22.58
CA PHE A 179 -5.69 12.00 -21.75
C PHE A 179 -7.15 12.38 -22.06
N ASN A 180 -8.10 11.70 -21.40
CA ASN A 180 -9.55 11.97 -21.48
C ASN A 180 -10.20 11.85 -20.09
N LEU A 181 -11.18 12.70 -19.78
CA LEU A 181 -11.88 12.76 -18.50
C LEU A 181 -13.25 12.07 -18.58
N TYR A 182 -13.64 11.38 -17.51
CA TYR A 182 -14.98 10.81 -17.38
C TYR A 182 -15.94 11.82 -16.74
N GLN A 183 -17.25 11.59 -16.86
CA GLN A 183 -18.32 12.48 -16.34
C GLN A 183 -18.27 12.71 -14.81
N THR A 184 -17.46 11.94 -14.07
CA THR A 184 -17.30 12.01 -12.60
C THR A 184 -15.84 12.17 -12.20
N ALA A 185 -15.06 12.94 -12.96
CA ALA A 185 -13.68 13.26 -12.64
C ALA A 185 -13.40 14.76 -12.84
N TYR A 186 -12.54 15.32 -12.02
CA TYR A 186 -12.08 16.70 -12.14
C TYR A 186 -10.59 16.75 -12.48
N CYS A 187 -10.18 17.81 -13.16
CA CYS A 187 -8.78 18.15 -13.36
C CYS A 187 -8.38 19.32 -12.47
N ILE A 188 -7.21 19.22 -11.86
CA ILE A 188 -6.52 20.31 -11.18
C ILE A 188 -5.22 20.60 -11.96
N THR A 189 -5.04 21.85 -12.38
CA THR A 189 -3.83 22.33 -13.06
C THR A 189 -3.34 23.61 -12.43
N SER A 190 -2.03 23.86 -12.43
CA SER A 190 -1.49 25.13 -11.98
C SER A 190 -1.94 26.28 -12.89
N LYS A 191 -2.33 27.41 -12.29
CA LYS A 191 -2.57 28.67 -13.02
C LYS A 191 -1.28 29.29 -13.53
N SER A 192 -0.16 29.01 -12.87
CA SER A 192 1.15 29.54 -13.21
C SER A 192 2.24 28.55 -12.82
N GLU A 193 2.73 27.79 -13.81
CA GLU A 193 3.87 26.87 -13.65
C GLU A 193 5.16 27.61 -13.22
N ASN A 194 5.23 28.93 -13.46
CA ASN A 194 6.30 29.80 -12.99
C ASN A 194 6.19 30.19 -11.50
N LYS A 195 5.16 29.72 -10.80
CA LYS A 195 5.00 29.92 -9.34
C LYS A 195 4.90 28.59 -8.62
N VAL A 196 4.04 27.70 -9.11
CA VAL A 196 3.82 26.38 -8.52
C VAL A 196 3.72 25.36 -9.63
N GLN A 197 4.54 24.32 -9.56
CA GLN A 197 4.47 23.23 -10.53
C GLN A 197 3.27 22.32 -10.28
N THR A 198 2.56 21.93 -11.34
CA THR A 198 1.40 21.01 -11.21
C THR A 198 1.78 19.69 -10.53
N LYS A 199 3.00 19.20 -10.75
CA LYS A 199 3.49 17.97 -10.11
C LYS A 199 3.80 18.13 -8.63
N PHE A 200 4.21 19.31 -8.18
CA PHE A 200 4.33 19.61 -6.75
C PHE A 200 2.94 19.60 -6.09
N LEU A 201 1.94 20.21 -6.75
CA LEU A 201 0.56 20.18 -6.27
C LEU A 201 0.02 18.75 -6.14
N PHE A 202 0.41 17.85 -7.05
CA PHE A 202 0.05 16.44 -6.96
C PHE A 202 0.53 15.82 -5.64
N TYR A 203 1.83 15.91 -5.35
CA TYR A 203 2.38 15.36 -4.11
C TYR A 203 1.80 16.01 -2.86
N TYR A 204 1.57 17.33 -2.89
CA TYR A 204 0.91 18.05 -1.79
C TYR A 204 -0.50 17.52 -1.53
N LEU A 205 -1.31 17.42 -2.58
CA LEU A 205 -2.69 16.95 -2.45
C LEU A 205 -2.75 15.48 -2.04
N ASP A 206 -1.87 14.63 -2.58
CA ASP A 206 -1.74 13.22 -2.21
C ASP A 206 -1.44 13.05 -0.72
N GLN A 207 -0.49 13.82 -0.19
CA GLN A 207 -0.11 13.80 1.22
C GLN A 207 -1.27 14.14 2.17
N TYR A 208 -2.10 15.12 1.80
CA TYR A 208 -3.16 15.63 2.67
C TYR A 208 -4.56 15.17 2.27
N LEU A 209 -4.69 14.29 1.27
CA LEU A 209 -5.98 13.89 0.70
C LEU A 209 -6.95 13.37 1.75
N SER A 210 -6.50 12.44 2.59
CA SER A 210 -7.33 11.83 3.65
C SER A 210 -7.83 12.88 4.66
N TYR A 211 -6.98 13.84 5.02
CA TYR A 211 -7.37 14.95 5.88
C TYR A 211 -8.45 15.80 5.20
N TRP A 212 -8.26 16.19 3.94
CA TRP A 212 -9.24 16.99 3.21
C TRP A 212 -10.59 16.30 3.06
N LEU A 213 -10.59 15.00 2.72
CA LEU A 213 -11.82 14.21 2.61
C LEU A 213 -12.61 14.15 3.93
N SER A 214 -11.93 14.18 5.08
CA SER A 214 -12.59 14.23 6.38
C SER A 214 -13.28 15.58 6.66
N THR A 215 -12.76 16.66 6.08
CA THR A 215 -13.27 18.03 6.26
C THR A 215 -14.23 18.49 5.15
N ALA A 216 -14.34 17.72 4.06
CA ALA A 216 -15.09 18.11 2.87
C ALA A 216 -16.61 18.06 3.11
N VAL A 217 -17.32 19.05 2.56
CA VAL A 217 -18.79 19.06 2.52
C VAL A 217 -19.24 18.20 1.34
N TRP A 218 -19.98 17.13 1.65
CA TRP A 218 -20.46 16.17 0.64
C TRP A 218 -21.85 16.55 0.13
N SER A 219 -22.06 16.42 -1.18
CA SER A 219 -23.40 16.57 -1.77
C SER A 219 -24.30 15.38 -1.46
N THR A 220 -25.63 15.56 -1.55
CA THR A 220 -26.66 14.51 -1.33
C THR A 220 -26.50 13.29 -2.26
N VAL A 221 -25.75 13.46 -3.36
CA VAL A 221 -25.43 12.42 -4.36
C VAL A 221 -24.05 11.78 -4.12
N ASN A 222 -23.38 12.06 -3.00
CA ASN A 222 -22.07 11.53 -2.66
C ASN A 222 -20.99 11.83 -3.73
N LEU A 223 -21.09 13.00 -4.34
CA LEU A 223 -20.08 13.55 -5.25
C LEU A 223 -19.36 14.69 -4.55
N LEU A 224 -18.02 14.69 -4.64
CA LEU A 224 -17.20 15.77 -4.11
C LEU A 224 -17.32 17.00 -5.02
N GLU A 225 -17.73 18.15 -4.51
CA GLU A 225 -17.88 19.35 -5.35
C GLU A 225 -16.53 20.03 -5.63
N PRO A 226 -16.30 20.60 -6.83
CA PRO A 226 -15.08 21.35 -7.14
C PRO A 226 -14.77 22.49 -6.17
N SER A 227 -15.80 23.11 -5.60
CA SER A 227 -15.71 24.15 -4.57
C SER A 227 -14.96 23.68 -3.33
N ALA A 228 -15.06 22.40 -2.97
CA ALA A 228 -14.38 21.82 -1.81
C ALA A 228 -12.84 21.90 -1.91
N PHE A 229 -12.30 21.99 -3.13
CA PHE A 229 -10.87 22.12 -3.34
C PHE A 229 -10.37 23.57 -3.23
N LEU A 230 -11.22 24.57 -3.46
CA LEU A 230 -10.77 25.96 -3.63
C LEU A 230 -10.20 26.55 -2.34
N ASP A 231 -10.76 26.16 -1.18
CA ASP A 231 -10.36 26.68 0.12
C ASP A 231 -9.21 25.91 0.78
N ILE A 232 -8.66 24.89 0.12
CA ILE A 232 -7.52 24.11 0.62
C ILE A 232 -6.30 25.03 0.78
N PRO A 233 -5.76 25.27 2.00
CA PRO A 233 -4.47 25.92 2.18
C PRO A 233 -3.35 25.06 1.59
N VAL A 234 -2.59 25.65 0.68
CA VAL A 234 -1.42 25.05 0.04
C VAL A 234 -0.18 25.81 0.46
N LYS A 235 0.81 25.06 0.94
CA LYS A 235 2.16 25.57 1.22
C LYS A 235 3.14 25.07 0.20
N PHE A 236 3.92 25.99 -0.34
CA PHE A 236 4.94 25.65 -1.33
C PHE A 236 6.20 26.52 -1.15
N PRO A 237 7.39 25.97 -1.46
CA PRO A 237 8.65 26.71 -1.42
C PRO A 237 8.93 27.42 -2.75
N SER A 238 10.11 28.03 -2.89
CA SER A 238 10.61 28.53 -4.17
C SER A 238 10.59 27.47 -5.28
N LEU A 239 10.55 27.92 -6.55
CA LEU A 239 10.53 27.01 -7.70
C LEU A 239 11.73 26.05 -7.74
N GLU A 240 12.91 26.50 -7.34
CA GLU A 240 14.12 25.67 -7.33
C GLU A 240 13.97 24.50 -6.34
N LYS A 241 13.50 24.79 -5.13
CA LYS A 241 13.19 23.76 -4.13
C LYS A 241 12.07 22.84 -4.58
N GLN A 242 11.01 23.37 -5.22
CA GLN A 242 9.96 22.53 -5.81
C GLN A 242 10.55 21.51 -6.80
N LYS A 243 11.46 21.93 -7.69
CA LYS A 243 12.11 21.01 -8.66
C LYS A 243 12.90 19.90 -7.96
N ILE A 244 13.62 20.22 -6.89
CA ILE A 244 14.41 19.24 -6.13
C ILE A 244 13.50 18.25 -5.39
N ILE A 245 12.41 18.72 -4.78
CA ILE A 245 11.42 17.87 -4.12
C ILE A 245 10.80 16.92 -5.14
N ILE A 246 10.35 17.46 -6.30
CA ILE A 246 9.76 16.68 -7.38
C ILE A 246 10.76 15.64 -7.89
N SER A 247 12.00 16.01 -8.18
CA SER A 247 13.01 15.08 -8.72
C SER A 247 13.32 13.96 -7.73
N THR A 248 13.43 14.27 -6.44
CA THR A 248 13.67 13.29 -5.38
C THR A 248 12.54 12.27 -5.29
N LEU A 249 11.29 12.73 -5.25
CA LEU A 249 10.11 11.85 -5.20
C LEU A 249 9.94 11.06 -6.50
N ASP A 250 10.24 11.68 -7.65
CA ASP A 250 10.20 11.02 -8.95
C ASP A 250 11.20 9.88 -9.06
N ILE A 251 12.41 10.02 -8.52
CA ILE A 251 13.41 8.95 -8.55
C ILE A 251 12.87 7.71 -7.82
N LEU A 252 12.27 7.89 -6.65
CA LEU A 252 11.68 6.81 -5.86
C LEU A 252 10.50 6.15 -6.59
N GLU A 253 9.58 6.96 -7.13
CA GLU A 253 8.39 6.49 -7.83
C GLU A 253 8.75 5.79 -9.15
N ASN A 254 9.69 6.35 -9.93
CA ASN A 254 10.17 5.77 -11.18
C ASN A 254 10.87 4.43 -10.94
N LYS A 255 11.70 4.32 -9.91
CA LYS A 255 12.37 3.09 -9.55
C LYS A 255 11.37 2.01 -9.11
N THR A 256 10.38 2.38 -8.31
CA THR A 256 9.27 1.48 -7.91
C THR A 256 8.51 0.96 -9.13
N ASN A 257 8.13 1.86 -10.03
CA ASN A 257 7.42 1.52 -11.27
C ASN A 257 8.26 0.65 -12.22
N HIS A 258 9.56 0.90 -12.31
CA HIS A 258 10.49 0.07 -13.07
C HIS A 258 10.58 -1.35 -12.50
N ASN A 259 10.67 -1.48 -11.17
CA ASN A 259 10.69 -2.77 -10.50
C ASN A 259 9.38 -3.55 -10.74
N HIS A 260 8.22 -2.91 -10.65
CA HIS A 260 6.94 -3.54 -10.99
C HIS A 260 6.88 -4.04 -12.44
N LYS A 261 7.39 -3.25 -13.40
CA LYS A 261 7.50 -3.68 -14.81
C LYS A 261 8.39 -4.92 -14.96
N LYS A 262 9.56 -4.93 -14.31
CA LYS A 262 10.48 -6.07 -14.33
C LYS A 262 9.85 -7.32 -13.73
N VAL A 263 9.18 -7.21 -12.58
CA VAL A 263 8.46 -8.34 -11.95
C VAL A 263 7.40 -8.89 -12.89
N LYS A 264 6.63 -8.02 -13.55
CA LYS A 264 5.62 -8.44 -14.54
C LYS A 264 6.26 -9.20 -15.71
N ILE A 265 7.36 -8.70 -16.27
CA ILE A 265 8.07 -9.37 -17.36
C ILE A 265 8.59 -10.73 -16.90
N LEU A 266 9.28 -10.79 -15.75
CA LEU A 266 9.81 -12.05 -15.20
C LEU A 266 8.71 -13.08 -14.96
N LYS A 267 7.56 -12.65 -14.44
CA LYS A 267 6.40 -13.52 -14.22
C LYS A 267 5.84 -14.07 -15.53
N GLU A 268 5.67 -13.23 -16.55
CA GLU A 268 5.18 -13.67 -17.86
C GLU A 268 6.19 -14.56 -18.58
N THR A 269 7.49 -14.24 -18.52
CA THR A 269 8.56 -15.11 -19.00
C THR A 269 8.54 -16.45 -18.30
N PHE A 270 8.43 -16.47 -16.97
CA PHE A 270 8.32 -17.70 -16.19
C PHE A 270 7.14 -18.55 -16.66
N LYS A 271 5.93 -17.97 -16.79
CA LYS A 271 4.73 -18.70 -17.26
C LYS A 271 4.90 -19.28 -18.66
N VAL A 272 5.45 -18.50 -19.60
CA VAL A 272 5.65 -18.92 -20.99
C VAL A 272 6.65 -20.08 -21.06
N VAL A 273 7.79 -19.94 -20.38
CA VAL A 273 8.82 -20.99 -20.33
C VAL A 273 8.27 -22.22 -19.61
N PHE A 274 7.60 -22.05 -18.47
CA PHE A 274 7.00 -23.15 -17.71
C PHE A 274 5.99 -23.93 -18.56
N LYS A 275 5.05 -23.24 -19.21
CA LYS A 275 4.07 -23.87 -20.10
C LYS A 275 4.78 -24.62 -21.23
N SER A 276 5.75 -23.98 -21.87
CA SER A 276 6.52 -24.59 -22.96
C SER A 276 7.23 -25.88 -22.51
N TRP A 277 7.68 -25.98 -21.26
CA TRP A 277 8.48 -27.10 -20.77
C TRP A 277 7.65 -28.23 -20.15
N PHE A 278 6.61 -27.89 -19.39
CA PHE A 278 5.86 -28.85 -18.58
C PHE A 278 4.44 -29.13 -19.07
N VAL A 279 3.92 -28.31 -20.00
CA VAL A 279 2.57 -28.49 -20.58
C VAL A 279 2.66 -28.85 -22.06
N ASP A 280 3.38 -28.05 -22.84
CA ASP A 280 3.55 -28.27 -24.27
C ASP A 280 4.73 -29.22 -24.57
N PHE A 281 5.66 -29.35 -23.61
CA PHE A 281 6.90 -30.13 -23.68
C PHE A 281 7.74 -29.85 -24.95
N ASN A 282 7.77 -28.61 -25.42
CA ASN A 282 8.53 -28.17 -26.61
C ASN A 282 10.02 -28.53 -26.54
N PRO A 283 10.74 -28.47 -25.40
CA PRO A 283 12.12 -28.95 -25.28
C PRO A 283 12.32 -30.40 -25.75
N VAL A 284 11.29 -31.22 -25.59
CA VAL A 284 11.27 -32.64 -25.96
C VAL A 284 10.69 -32.83 -27.36
N TYR A 285 9.76 -31.97 -27.77
CA TYR A 285 8.86 -32.18 -28.90
C TYR A 285 9.05 -31.26 -30.10
N ALA A 286 9.78 -30.15 -29.96
CA ALA A 286 9.96 -29.20 -31.03
C ALA A 286 10.90 -29.76 -32.11
N GLU A 287 10.43 -29.71 -33.36
CA GLU A 287 11.32 -29.66 -34.52
C GLU A 287 12.16 -28.38 -34.44
N THR A 288 13.38 -28.43 -34.95
CA THR A 288 14.50 -27.48 -34.80
C THR A 288 14.25 -25.97 -35.02
N ASP A 289 13.02 -25.53 -35.33
CA ASP A 289 12.63 -24.16 -35.68
C ASP A 289 11.75 -23.43 -34.63
N SER A 290 11.58 -23.97 -33.40
CA SER A 290 10.86 -23.22 -32.35
C SER A 290 11.67 -22.01 -31.85
N PRO A 291 11.08 -20.81 -31.69
CA PRO A 291 11.79 -19.61 -31.18
C PRO A 291 12.35 -19.76 -29.76
N LEU A 292 11.94 -20.81 -29.03
CA LEU A 292 12.43 -21.17 -27.69
C LEU A 292 13.50 -22.27 -27.73
N TYR A 293 13.93 -22.71 -28.92
CA TYR A 293 14.90 -23.78 -29.11
C TYR A 293 16.33 -23.23 -28.99
N GLY A 294 16.85 -23.27 -27.77
CA GLY A 294 18.21 -22.81 -27.43
C GLY A 294 18.72 -23.43 -26.14
N LEU A 295 18.31 -24.66 -25.83
CA LEU A 295 18.77 -25.37 -24.63
C LEU A 295 20.28 -25.53 -24.67
N ALA A 296 20.94 -25.28 -23.53
CA ALA A 296 22.30 -25.75 -23.34
C ALA A 296 22.35 -27.26 -23.64
N PRO A 297 23.38 -27.76 -24.37
CA PRO A 297 23.48 -29.17 -24.75
C PRO A 297 23.35 -30.15 -23.58
N GLU A 298 23.71 -29.71 -22.38
CA GLU A 298 23.63 -30.46 -21.13
C GLU A 298 22.19 -30.70 -20.66
N LEU A 299 21.27 -29.76 -20.91
CA LEU A 299 19.86 -29.87 -20.56
C LEU A 299 19.11 -30.80 -21.52
N LYS A 300 19.52 -30.81 -22.79
CA LYS A 300 18.96 -31.72 -23.80
C LYS A 300 19.24 -33.19 -23.46
N LYS A 301 20.41 -33.49 -22.86
CA LYS A 301 20.75 -34.85 -22.39
C LYS A 301 19.89 -35.37 -21.25
N LEU A 302 19.22 -34.48 -20.51
CA LEU A 302 18.38 -34.82 -19.36
C LEU A 302 16.93 -35.05 -19.74
N LEU A 303 16.54 -34.63 -20.94
CA LEU A 303 15.18 -34.77 -21.41
C LEU A 303 15.00 -36.10 -22.15
N PRO A 304 13.93 -36.86 -21.89
CA PRO A 304 13.69 -38.13 -22.56
C PRO A 304 13.38 -37.93 -24.06
N ASP A 305 14.00 -38.72 -24.94
CA ASP A 305 13.73 -38.63 -26.39
C ASP A 305 12.40 -39.30 -26.83
N GLU A 306 11.73 -40.00 -25.91
CA GLU A 306 10.55 -40.81 -26.20
C GLU A 306 9.29 -40.31 -25.47
N ARG A 307 8.13 -40.61 -26.05
CA ARG A 307 6.80 -40.27 -25.52
C ARG A 307 6.12 -41.49 -24.94
N THR A 308 5.43 -41.32 -23.80
CA THR A 308 4.56 -42.33 -23.22
C THR A 308 3.13 -41.79 -23.09
N GLY A 309 2.12 -42.62 -23.33
CA GLY A 309 0.71 -42.25 -23.16
C GLY A 309 0.35 -42.12 -21.68
N SER A 310 -0.45 -41.12 -21.33
CA SER A 310 -0.89 -40.83 -19.97
C SER A 310 -2.28 -40.19 -19.93
N GLU A 311 -2.79 -39.95 -18.72
CA GLU A 311 -4.10 -39.33 -18.45
C GLU A 311 -4.25 -37.92 -19.04
N ILE A 312 -3.15 -37.18 -19.20
CA ILE A 312 -3.10 -35.81 -19.76
C ILE A 312 -2.57 -35.78 -21.20
N GLY A 313 -2.54 -36.94 -21.87
CA GLY A 313 -2.01 -37.09 -23.22
C GLY A 313 -0.59 -37.64 -23.25
N LYS A 314 0.20 -37.27 -24.26
CA LYS A 314 1.56 -37.78 -24.44
C LYS A 314 2.56 -36.97 -23.60
N ILE A 315 3.13 -37.60 -22.58
CA ILE A 315 4.16 -37.01 -21.71
C ILE A 315 5.54 -37.61 -22.01
N PRO A 316 6.65 -36.94 -21.62
CA PRO A 316 7.99 -37.49 -21.76
C PRO A 316 8.15 -38.79 -20.98
N LYS A 317 8.86 -39.76 -21.56
CA LYS A 317 9.06 -41.08 -20.94
C LYS A 317 9.79 -40.95 -19.60
N GLY A 318 9.24 -41.58 -18.56
CA GLY A 318 9.79 -41.55 -17.21
C GLY A 318 9.19 -40.46 -16.31
N TRP A 319 8.40 -39.53 -16.86
CA TRP A 319 7.64 -38.58 -16.07
C TRP A 319 6.37 -39.25 -15.51
N GLN A 320 5.93 -38.79 -14.34
CA GLN A 320 4.75 -39.30 -13.64
C GLN A 320 3.59 -38.32 -13.75
N CYS A 321 2.36 -38.84 -13.87
CA CYS A 321 1.16 -38.03 -13.64
C CYS A 321 0.84 -38.04 -12.15
N LYS A 322 0.79 -36.86 -11.54
CA LYS A 322 0.36 -36.67 -10.15
C LYS A 322 -0.63 -35.53 -10.08
N SER A 323 -1.59 -35.58 -9.16
CA SER A 323 -2.47 -34.43 -8.94
C SER A 323 -1.75 -33.30 -8.20
N LEU A 324 -2.31 -32.09 -8.30
CA LEU A 324 -1.74 -30.91 -7.67
C LEU A 324 -1.67 -31.03 -6.14
N ASP A 325 -2.60 -31.76 -5.51
CA ASP A 325 -2.58 -32.05 -4.06
C ASP A 325 -1.59 -33.15 -3.65
N GLU A 326 -1.06 -33.93 -4.60
CA GLU A 326 0.03 -34.88 -4.35
C GLU A 326 1.40 -34.20 -4.36
N ILE A 327 1.58 -33.20 -5.22
CA ILE A 327 2.85 -32.46 -5.35
C ILE A 327 2.92 -31.21 -4.48
N GLY A 328 1.79 -30.70 -3.99
CA GLY A 328 1.70 -29.47 -3.21
C GLY A 328 0.93 -29.64 -1.91
N SER A 329 1.43 -29.04 -0.83
CA SER A 329 0.69 -28.85 0.43
C SER A 329 0.00 -27.48 0.41
N PHE A 330 -1.29 -27.43 0.71
CA PHE A 330 -2.10 -26.21 0.73
C PHE A 330 -2.59 -25.93 2.16
N ILE A 331 -1.81 -25.15 2.90
CA ILE A 331 -2.07 -24.84 4.30
C ILE A 331 -3.06 -23.69 4.37
N LYS A 332 -4.25 -23.95 4.91
CA LYS A 332 -5.32 -22.96 5.02
C LYS A 332 -5.10 -22.04 6.22
N GLY A 333 -5.15 -20.74 6.00
CA GLY A 333 -5.11 -19.75 7.07
C GLY A 333 -6.31 -19.87 8.02
N THR A 334 -6.07 -19.53 9.30
CA THR A 334 -7.14 -19.42 10.29
C THR A 334 -7.63 -17.98 10.36
N GLY A 335 -8.94 -17.79 10.42
CA GLY A 335 -9.52 -16.45 10.55
C GLY A 335 -9.23 -15.81 11.90
N ARG A 336 -9.46 -14.49 11.98
CA ARG A 336 -9.29 -13.65 13.17
C ARG A 336 -9.75 -14.33 14.47
N HIS A 337 -8.94 -14.24 15.53
CA HIS A 337 -9.46 -14.19 16.89
C HIS A 337 -9.94 -12.76 17.13
N LYS A 338 -11.25 -12.54 16.99
CA LYS A 338 -11.88 -11.25 17.26
C LYS A 338 -11.67 -10.90 18.74
N HIS A 339 -11.20 -9.70 19.03
CA HIS A 339 -11.14 -9.08 20.37
C HIS A 339 -10.18 -9.71 21.39
N LEU A 340 -8.89 -9.79 21.05
CA LEU A 340 -7.87 -9.84 22.10
C LEU A 340 -7.23 -8.46 22.19
N HIS A 341 -7.27 -7.85 23.38
CA HIS A 341 -6.40 -6.73 23.74
C HIS A 341 -4.97 -7.26 23.78
N LEU A 342 -4.35 -7.41 22.61
CA LEU A 342 -2.96 -7.84 22.50
C LEU A 342 -2.08 -6.63 22.74
N GLU A 343 -1.12 -6.76 23.66
CA GLU A 343 0.02 -5.85 23.75
C GLU A 343 0.76 -5.84 22.39
N ASP A 344 1.40 -4.73 22.01
CA ASP A 344 2.02 -4.58 20.68
C ASP A 344 3.09 -5.65 20.38
N LYS A 345 3.76 -6.16 21.42
CA LYS A 345 4.73 -7.26 21.31
C LYS A 345 4.11 -8.58 20.84
N ASP A 346 2.79 -8.70 20.97
CA ASP A 346 2.02 -9.90 20.70
C ASP A 346 1.20 -9.82 19.40
N ARG A 347 1.49 -8.84 18.54
CA ARG A 347 0.76 -8.62 17.28
C ARG A 347 1.58 -9.11 16.09
N ILE A 348 1.00 -10.01 15.30
CA ILE A 348 1.51 -10.40 13.98
C ILE A 348 0.49 -9.97 12.94
N PRO A 349 0.87 -9.25 11.86
CA PRO A 349 -0.11 -8.80 10.88
C PRO A 349 -0.82 -9.95 10.16
N LEU A 350 -2.10 -9.78 9.86
CA LEU A 350 -2.92 -10.79 9.20
C LEU A 350 -2.94 -10.56 7.68
N ILE A 351 -2.56 -11.58 6.93
CA ILE A 351 -2.55 -11.53 5.46
C ILE A 351 -3.87 -12.10 4.95
N THR A 352 -4.81 -11.22 4.61
CA THR A 352 -6.04 -11.60 3.88
C THR A 352 -5.87 -11.38 2.38
N THR A 353 -6.90 -11.70 1.59
CA THR A 353 -6.90 -11.48 0.14
C THR A 353 -6.63 -10.02 -0.22
N THR A 354 -7.09 -9.06 0.60
CA THR A 354 -6.86 -7.63 0.38
C THR A 354 -5.38 -7.25 0.56
N GLN A 355 -4.76 -7.69 1.66
CA GLN A 355 -3.33 -7.48 1.90
C GLN A 355 -2.49 -8.23 0.86
N LEU A 356 -2.93 -9.41 0.42
CA LEU A 356 -2.29 -10.14 -0.66
C LEU A 356 -2.38 -9.38 -1.99
N LEU A 357 -3.46 -8.66 -2.29
CA LEU A 357 -3.53 -7.79 -3.48
C LEU A 357 -2.58 -6.59 -3.32
N LYS A 358 -2.64 -5.91 -2.18
CA LYS A 358 -1.84 -4.72 -1.88
C LYS A 358 -0.34 -4.98 -1.78
N GLY A 359 0.07 -6.18 -1.32
CA GLY A 359 1.47 -6.55 -1.10
C GLY A 359 2.12 -5.99 0.16
N HIS A 360 1.34 -5.41 1.07
CA HIS A 360 1.77 -5.00 2.40
C HIS A 360 0.71 -5.37 3.43
N THR A 361 1.09 -5.35 4.69
CA THR A 361 0.22 -5.67 5.83
C THR A 361 -0.45 -4.38 6.35
N ASP A 362 -1.75 -4.44 6.62
CA ASP A 362 -2.53 -3.34 7.24
C ASP A 362 -2.72 -3.62 8.76
N ASP A 363 -3.44 -2.74 9.48
CA ASP A 363 -3.75 -2.79 10.94
C ASP A 363 -4.58 -4.01 11.42
N ASP A 364 -4.77 -5.03 10.58
CA ASP A 364 -5.40 -6.27 11.00
C ASP A 364 -4.35 -7.20 11.62
N PHE A 365 -4.55 -7.59 12.89
CA PHE A 365 -3.57 -8.40 13.62
C PHE A 365 -4.11 -9.78 14.04
N TYR A 366 -3.18 -10.72 14.14
CA TYR A 366 -3.30 -12.03 14.79
C TYR A 366 -2.41 -12.03 16.05
N THR A 367 -2.69 -12.95 16.98
CA THR A 367 -1.92 -13.13 18.22
C THR A 367 -0.52 -13.68 17.93
N SER A 368 0.50 -13.31 18.71
CA SER A 368 1.86 -13.89 18.64
C SER A 368 1.90 -15.41 18.80
N ASN A 369 0.87 -16.00 19.40
CA ASN A 369 0.70 -17.44 19.57
C ASN A 369 0.13 -18.16 18.32
N ALA A 370 0.35 -17.61 17.12
CA ALA A 370 -0.01 -18.29 15.88
C ALA A 370 0.78 -19.59 15.74
N PRO A 371 0.14 -20.71 15.35
CA PRO A 371 0.85 -21.91 14.93
C PRO A 371 1.92 -21.57 13.90
N ALA A 372 3.11 -22.15 14.03
CA ALA A 372 4.25 -21.85 13.16
C ALA A 372 3.92 -22.07 11.68
N ASP A 373 3.10 -23.07 11.36
CA ASP A 373 2.66 -23.42 10.00
C ASP A 373 1.78 -22.33 9.34
N LEU A 374 1.21 -21.43 10.14
CA LEU A 374 0.38 -20.31 9.66
C LEU A 374 1.16 -19.02 9.51
N ILE A 375 2.42 -19.00 9.94
CA ILE A 375 3.31 -17.86 9.79
C ILE A 375 3.93 -17.94 8.40
N VAL A 376 3.86 -16.83 7.70
CA VAL A 376 4.48 -16.65 6.38
C VAL A 376 5.44 -15.49 6.39
N GLY A 377 6.43 -15.55 5.51
CA GLY A 377 7.45 -14.53 5.32
C GLY A 377 7.78 -14.37 3.84
N ASP A 378 8.71 -13.47 3.57
CA ASP A 378 9.09 -13.17 2.19
C ASP A 378 9.61 -14.42 1.48
N GLY A 379 9.12 -14.65 0.26
CA GLY A 379 9.40 -15.82 -0.57
C GLY A 379 8.37 -16.95 -0.46
N ASP A 380 7.47 -16.94 0.52
CA ASP A 380 6.36 -17.90 0.57
C ASP A 380 5.39 -17.71 -0.61
N PHE A 381 4.89 -18.80 -1.19
CA PHE A 381 3.91 -18.73 -2.27
C PHE A 381 2.49 -18.76 -1.70
N LEU A 382 1.72 -17.71 -1.97
CA LEU A 382 0.39 -17.53 -1.42
C LEU A 382 -0.66 -17.58 -2.52
N PHE A 383 -1.75 -18.29 -2.22
CA PHE A 383 -2.88 -18.48 -3.12
C PHE A 383 -4.17 -18.00 -2.46
N SER A 384 -4.88 -17.08 -3.13
CA SER A 384 -6.21 -16.62 -2.70
C SER A 384 -7.29 -17.48 -3.36
N TRP A 385 -8.17 -18.03 -2.52
CA TRP A 385 -9.16 -19.02 -2.95
C TRP A 385 -10.61 -18.54 -2.86
N THR A 386 -10.84 -17.32 -2.38
CA THR A 386 -12.18 -16.74 -2.18
C THR A 386 -12.28 -15.35 -2.79
N GLY A 387 -13.32 -15.11 -3.59
CA GLY A 387 -13.46 -13.86 -4.33
C GLY A 387 -12.58 -13.89 -5.58
N SER A 388 -11.62 -12.97 -5.68
CA SER A 388 -10.62 -12.98 -6.75
C SER A 388 -9.62 -14.12 -6.54
N VAL A 389 -9.58 -15.08 -7.47
CA VAL A 389 -8.60 -16.17 -7.49
C VAL A 389 -7.30 -15.67 -8.10
N PHE A 390 -6.22 -15.68 -7.32
CA PHE A 390 -4.89 -15.35 -7.80
C PHE A 390 -3.81 -15.93 -6.89
N ALA A 391 -2.58 -16.05 -7.42
CA ALA A 391 -1.42 -16.49 -6.67
C ALA A 391 -0.23 -15.54 -6.88
N LYS A 392 0.60 -15.39 -5.85
CA LYS A 392 1.87 -14.67 -5.94
C LYS A 392 2.84 -15.11 -4.84
N TYR A 393 4.13 -14.86 -5.08
CA TYR A 393 5.12 -14.85 -4.01
C TYR A 393 4.87 -13.67 -3.08
N TRP A 394 4.97 -13.93 -1.78
CA TRP A 394 4.85 -12.94 -0.73
C TRP A 394 6.15 -12.18 -0.56
N ALA A 395 6.05 -10.87 -0.38
CA ALA A 395 7.17 -9.97 -0.20
C ALA A 395 6.74 -8.81 0.72
N GLY A 396 5.93 -9.10 1.74
CA GLY A 396 5.29 -8.13 2.63
C GLY A 396 5.58 -8.35 4.11
N ASP A 397 6.75 -8.92 4.42
CA ASP A 397 7.25 -9.22 5.77
C ASP A 397 6.48 -10.34 6.49
N LYS A 398 6.87 -10.60 7.74
CA LYS A 398 6.28 -11.68 8.53
C LYS A 398 4.80 -11.40 8.83
N GLY A 399 3.94 -12.36 8.54
CA GLY A 399 2.50 -12.26 8.82
C GLY A 399 1.86 -13.63 9.08
N ALA A 400 0.64 -13.61 9.61
CA ALA A 400 -0.18 -14.81 9.81
C ALA A 400 -1.19 -14.95 8.66
N LEU A 401 -1.44 -16.17 8.21
CA LEU A 401 -2.39 -16.45 7.13
C LEU A 401 -3.85 -16.21 7.57
N GLY A 402 -4.55 -15.35 6.84
CA GLY A 402 -5.99 -15.15 6.99
C GLY A 402 -6.82 -16.28 6.37
N ARG A 403 -8.10 -16.36 6.79
CA ARG A 403 -9.05 -17.44 6.37
C ARG A 403 -9.19 -17.62 4.86
N SER A 404 -8.95 -16.58 4.08
CA SER A 404 -9.16 -16.54 2.63
C SER A 404 -7.90 -16.88 1.80
N VAL A 405 -6.75 -17.05 2.47
CA VAL A 405 -5.44 -17.25 1.82
C VAL A 405 -4.84 -18.59 2.26
N PHE A 406 -4.15 -19.22 1.33
CA PHE A 406 -3.48 -20.50 1.52
C PHE A 406 -2.00 -20.32 1.26
N LYS A 407 -1.17 -20.91 2.12
CA LYS A 407 0.25 -21.09 1.86
C LYS A 407 0.44 -22.38 1.07
N VAL A 408 1.21 -22.31 0.00
CA VAL A 408 1.53 -23.44 -0.85
C VAL A 408 2.97 -23.86 -0.59
N GLU A 409 3.19 -25.14 -0.35
CA GLU A 409 4.52 -25.72 -0.17
C GLU A 409 4.71 -26.91 -1.09
N GLY A 410 5.95 -27.15 -1.51
CA GLY A 410 6.29 -28.32 -2.34
C GLY A 410 6.33 -29.61 -1.53
N ARG A 411 5.70 -30.67 -2.05
CA ARG A 411 5.72 -32.01 -1.46
C ARG A 411 6.58 -32.94 -2.31
N GLY A 412 7.85 -33.06 -1.94
CA GLY A 412 8.82 -33.86 -2.70
C GLY A 412 9.15 -33.28 -4.08
N VAL A 413 8.87 -31.98 -4.29
CA VAL A 413 9.25 -31.20 -5.48
C VAL A 413 9.55 -29.75 -5.05
N PRO A 414 10.31 -28.97 -5.83
CA PRO A 414 10.58 -27.56 -5.53
C PRO A 414 9.32 -26.67 -5.56
N LEU A 415 9.32 -25.59 -4.75
CA LEU A 415 8.20 -24.65 -4.67
C LEU A 415 7.89 -23.97 -6.00
N TRP A 416 8.90 -23.54 -6.75
CA TRP A 416 8.71 -22.90 -8.05
C TRP A 416 7.93 -23.78 -9.02
N PHE A 417 8.10 -25.10 -8.93
CA PHE A 417 7.44 -26.06 -9.80
C PHE A 417 5.95 -26.17 -9.48
N VAL A 418 5.61 -26.27 -8.20
CA VAL A 418 4.21 -26.26 -7.74
C VAL A 418 3.56 -24.91 -8.06
N ALA A 419 4.26 -23.81 -7.84
CA ALA A 419 3.78 -22.47 -8.16
C ALA A 419 3.46 -22.31 -9.66
N GLY A 420 4.29 -22.86 -10.55
CA GLY A 420 4.03 -22.85 -11.99
C GLY A 420 2.77 -23.63 -12.38
N TRP A 421 2.53 -24.80 -11.78
CA TRP A 421 1.28 -25.54 -11.99
C TRP A 421 0.07 -24.80 -11.44
N VAL A 422 0.16 -24.23 -10.23
CA VAL A 422 -0.91 -23.39 -9.67
C VAL A 422 -1.24 -22.25 -10.63
N GLU A 423 -0.24 -21.52 -11.13
CA GLU A 423 -0.47 -20.42 -12.07
C GLU A 423 -1.07 -20.89 -13.41
N HIS A 424 -0.68 -22.08 -13.87
CA HIS A 424 -1.25 -22.68 -15.09
C HIS A 424 -2.74 -22.99 -14.95
N PHE A 425 -3.17 -23.49 -13.78
CA PHE A 425 -4.57 -23.84 -13.54
C PHE A 425 -5.47 -22.66 -13.13
N ILE A 426 -4.90 -21.50 -12.74
CA ILE A 426 -5.70 -20.30 -12.37
C ILE A 426 -6.80 -19.95 -13.38
N PRO A 427 -6.55 -19.87 -14.70
CA PRO A 427 -7.60 -19.54 -15.68
C PRO A 427 -8.75 -20.55 -15.70
N GLU A 428 -8.45 -21.84 -15.57
CA GLU A 428 -9.47 -22.88 -15.50
C GLU A 428 -10.29 -22.78 -14.20
N LEU A 429 -9.61 -22.57 -13.07
CA LEU A 429 -10.25 -22.37 -11.77
C LEU A 429 -11.16 -21.14 -11.76
N LEU A 430 -10.73 -20.04 -12.41
CA LEU A 430 -11.54 -18.84 -12.60
C LEU A 430 -12.79 -19.13 -13.45
N PHE A 431 -12.62 -19.79 -14.60
CA PHE A 431 -13.74 -20.16 -15.47
C PHE A 431 -14.78 -21.05 -14.76
N LEU A 432 -14.32 -22.03 -13.98
CA LEU A 432 -15.19 -22.88 -13.17
C LEU A 432 -15.91 -22.11 -12.06
N SER A 433 -15.30 -21.04 -11.53
CA SER A 433 -15.92 -20.15 -10.54
C SER A 433 -16.99 -19.24 -11.15
N GLU A 434 -16.84 -18.80 -12.40
CA GLU A 434 -17.78 -17.91 -13.10
C GLU A 434 -19.05 -18.63 -13.57
N ILE A 435 -18.95 -19.89 -14.02
CA ILE A 435 -20.10 -20.67 -14.52
C ILE A 435 -21.06 -21.09 -13.39
N LYS A 436 -20.56 -21.29 -12.18
CA LYS A 436 -21.35 -21.77 -11.03
C LYS A 436 -21.84 -20.58 -10.19
N SER A 437 -22.75 -19.78 -10.75
CA SER A 437 -23.30 -18.59 -10.11
C SER A 437 -24.07 -18.87 -8.80
N THR A 438 -23.95 -17.91 -7.86
CA THR A 438 -24.82 -17.55 -6.70
C THR A 438 -24.29 -17.68 -5.27
N VAL A 439 -23.22 -18.42 -4.97
CA VAL A 439 -22.60 -18.43 -3.61
C VAL A 439 -21.10 -18.38 -3.75
N ILE A 440 -20.41 -17.53 -2.96
CA ILE A 440 -18.94 -17.43 -2.91
C ILE A 440 -18.38 -18.83 -2.70
N ARG A 441 -17.86 -19.45 -3.77
CA ARG A 441 -17.43 -20.83 -3.75
C ARG A 441 -15.96 -20.89 -3.35
N HIS A 442 -15.67 -21.63 -2.30
CA HIS A 442 -14.32 -22.15 -2.04
C HIS A 442 -14.05 -23.22 -3.08
N VAL A 443 -12.91 -23.20 -3.79
CA VAL A 443 -12.55 -24.39 -4.55
C VAL A 443 -12.14 -25.49 -3.56
N ASP A 444 -12.67 -26.69 -3.79
CA ASP A 444 -12.59 -27.81 -2.86
C ASP A 444 -11.35 -28.66 -3.19
N LYS A 445 -10.91 -29.49 -2.25
CA LYS A 445 -9.78 -30.42 -2.45
C LYS A 445 -9.94 -31.26 -3.73
N ARG A 446 -11.18 -31.56 -4.11
CA ARG A 446 -11.55 -32.29 -5.34
C ARG A 446 -11.08 -31.61 -6.63
N GLU A 447 -11.01 -30.28 -6.65
CA GLU A 447 -10.58 -29.56 -7.85
C GLU A 447 -9.04 -29.58 -7.96
N LEU A 448 -8.32 -29.55 -6.82
CA LEU A 448 -6.87 -29.81 -6.81
C LEU A 448 -6.55 -31.25 -7.24
N GLN A 449 -7.39 -32.21 -6.88
CA GLN A 449 -7.25 -33.62 -7.29
C GLN A 449 -7.48 -33.83 -8.79
N ARG A 450 -8.27 -32.96 -9.43
CA ARG A 450 -8.52 -32.99 -10.88
C ARG A 450 -7.41 -32.32 -11.70
N ALA A 451 -6.64 -31.45 -11.06
CA ALA A 451 -5.51 -30.77 -11.69
C ALA A 451 -4.32 -31.73 -11.79
N VAL A 452 -4.25 -32.49 -12.87
CA VAL A 452 -3.19 -33.48 -13.12
C VAL A 452 -1.95 -32.79 -13.72
N CYS A 453 -0.80 -33.02 -13.10
CA CYS A 453 0.48 -32.42 -13.41
C CYS A 453 1.44 -33.47 -13.97
N ALA A 454 2.24 -33.10 -14.98
CA ALA A 454 3.35 -33.91 -15.45
C ALA A 454 4.60 -33.63 -14.60
N VAL A 455 5.11 -34.65 -13.90
CA VAL A 455 6.17 -34.52 -12.90
C VAL A 455 7.43 -35.26 -13.37
N PRO A 456 8.54 -34.54 -13.66
CA PRO A 456 9.83 -35.16 -13.91
C PRO A 456 10.42 -35.82 -12.66
N ASP A 457 11.50 -36.56 -12.83
CA ASP A 457 12.32 -37.04 -11.72
C ASP A 457 13.05 -35.88 -11.01
N LEU A 458 13.37 -36.10 -9.73
CA LEU A 458 14.02 -35.10 -8.87
C LEU A 458 15.34 -34.54 -9.45
N PRO A 459 16.27 -35.35 -9.98
CA PRO A 459 17.51 -34.83 -10.57
C PRO A 459 17.27 -33.89 -11.75
N THR A 460 16.24 -34.15 -12.56
CA THR A 460 15.84 -33.24 -13.63
C THR A 460 15.31 -31.95 -13.03
N LEU A 461 14.38 -32.01 -12.06
CA LEU A 461 13.83 -30.83 -11.40
C LEU A 461 14.91 -29.96 -10.72
N GLU A 462 15.92 -30.54 -10.10
CA GLU A 462 17.04 -29.79 -9.49
C GLU A 462 17.80 -28.96 -10.54
N LYS A 463 18.15 -29.58 -11.68
CA LYS A 463 18.85 -28.88 -12.77
C LYS A 463 17.97 -27.84 -13.46
N LEU A 464 16.68 -28.11 -13.62
CA LEU A 464 15.74 -27.09 -14.10
C LEU A 464 15.58 -25.95 -13.09
N GLY A 465 15.73 -26.25 -11.80
CA GLY A 465 15.79 -25.28 -10.73
C GLY A 465 16.86 -24.22 -10.93
N GLU A 466 18.02 -24.56 -11.53
CA GLU A 466 19.08 -23.60 -11.84
C GLU A 466 18.62 -22.50 -12.83
N ILE A 467 17.55 -22.74 -13.60
CA ILE A 467 16.96 -21.78 -14.53
C ILE A 467 15.77 -21.07 -13.88
N PHE A 468 14.85 -21.83 -13.27
CA PHE A 468 13.59 -21.30 -12.77
C PHE A 468 13.72 -20.59 -11.42
N GLN A 469 14.56 -21.09 -10.51
CA GLN A 469 14.73 -20.50 -9.18
C GLN A 469 15.26 -19.07 -9.24
N PRO A 470 16.30 -18.72 -10.04
CA PRO A 470 16.77 -17.34 -10.15
C PRO A 470 15.70 -16.36 -10.66
N LEU A 471 14.79 -16.80 -11.53
CA LEU A 471 13.68 -15.98 -12.01
C LEU A 471 12.69 -15.66 -10.88
N VAL A 472 12.43 -16.62 -10.01
CA VAL A 472 11.57 -16.47 -8.83
C VAL A 472 12.25 -15.59 -7.79
N ASP A 473 13.50 -15.88 -7.44
CA ASP A 473 14.29 -15.10 -6.47
C ASP A 473 14.37 -13.64 -6.90
N ARG A 474 14.58 -13.38 -8.19
CA ARG A 474 14.62 -12.02 -8.71
C ARG A 474 13.27 -11.31 -8.62
N GLN A 475 12.15 -12.01 -8.81
CA GLN A 475 10.82 -11.44 -8.59
C GLN A 475 10.63 -11.01 -7.13
N ILE A 476 10.99 -11.89 -6.18
CA ILE A 476 10.87 -11.62 -4.73
C ILE A 476 11.72 -10.41 -4.34
N VAL A 477 13.00 -10.39 -4.72
CA VAL A 477 13.92 -9.29 -4.39
C VAL A 477 13.43 -7.95 -4.95
N LEU A 478 12.93 -7.93 -6.19
CA LEU A 478 12.39 -6.69 -6.78
C LEU A 478 11.13 -6.21 -6.07
N GLN A 479 10.28 -7.12 -5.60
CA GLN A 479 9.09 -6.76 -4.82
C GLN A 479 9.46 -6.21 -3.44
N GLN A 480 10.44 -6.82 -2.76
CA GLN A 480 10.99 -6.31 -1.51
C GLN A 480 11.60 -4.90 -1.69
N GLU A 481 12.41 -4.71 -2.74
CA GLU A 481 12.98 -3.40 -3.07
C GLU A 481 11.88 -2.36 -3.33
N SER A 482 10.84 -2.71 -4.10
CA SER A 482 9.66 -1.84 -4.29
C SER A 482 8.99 -1.46 -2.98
N ARG A 483 8.81 -2.41 -2.06
CA ARG A 483 8.20 -2.15 -0.74
C ARG A 483 9.03 -1.15 0.07
N VAL A 484 10.35 -1.35 0.13
CA VAL A 484 11.27 -0.44 0.84
C VAL A 484 11.25 0.96 0.24
N LEU A 485 11.21 1.06 -1.10
CA LEU A 485 11.13 2.35 -1.79
C LEU A 485 9.81 3.08 -1.51
N GLN A 486 8.69 2.35 -1.45
CA GLN A 486 7.39 2.90 -1.07
C GLN A 486 7.39 3.39 0.39
N GLN A 487 7.89 2.58 1.33
CA GLN A 487 8.02 2.99 2.74
C GLN A 487 8.91 4.23 2.89
N LEU A 488 10.01 4.29 2.15
CA LEU A 488 10.90 5.45 2.12
C LEU A 488 10.17 6.68 1.58
N ARG A 489 9.45 6.54 0.46
CA ARG A 489 8.62 7.63 -0.12
C ARG A 489 7.60 8.12 0.90
N ASP A 490 6.84 7.21 1.52
CA ASP A 490 5.77 7.55 2.47
C ASP A 490 6.34 8.21 3.74
N THR A 491 7.60 7.95 4.08
CA THR A 491 8.33 8.60 5.19
C THR A 491 8.89 9.97 4.81
N VAL A 492 9.39 10.12 3.58
CA VAL A 492 10.12 11.31 3.12
C VAL A 492 9.17 12.37 2.53
N GLN A 493 8.12 11.96 1.82
CA GLN A 493 7.14 12.85 1.19
C GLN A 493 6.51 13.84 2.20
N PRO A 494 5.99 13.41 3.38
CA PRO A 494 5.45 14.35 4.35
C PRO A 494 6.47 15.40 4.80
N LYS A 495 7.71 14.96 5.06
CA LYS A 495 8.80 15.83 5.58
C LYS A 495 9.32 16.82 4.56
N LEU A 496 9.38 16.43 3.29
CA LEU A 496 9.74 17.31 2.18
C LEU A 496 8.64 18.34 1.91
N ILE A 497 7.38 17.92 1.95
CA ILE A 497 6.23 18.79 1.70
C ILE A 497 5.97 19.76 2.86
N SER A 498 6.21 19.34 4.11
CA SER A 498 6.09 20.23 5.27
C SER A 498 7.28 21.18 5.45
N GLY A 499 8.39 20.94 4.73
CA GLY A 499 9.63 21.69 4.89
C GLY A 499 10.43 21.33 6.14
N GLU A 500 10.09 20.24 6.82
CA GLU A 500 10.87 19.70 7.96
C GLU A 500 12.23 19.14 7.54
N LEU A 501 12.32 18.63 6.31
CA LEU A 501 13.57 18.12 5.74
C LEU A 501 14.11 19.13 4.73
N ASP A 502 15.26 19.72 5.05
CA ASP A 502 15.93 20.63 4.13
C ASP A 502 16.58 19.84 2.99
N VAL A 503 16.24 20.23 1.77
CA VAL A 503 16.65 19.57 0.53
C VAL A 503 17.96 20.13 -0.01
N SER A 504 18.52 21.17 0.63
CA SER A 504 19.82 21.75 0.28
C SER A 504 20.98 20.75 0.37
N ASP A 505 20.89 19.73 1.23
CA ASP A 505 21.88 18.65 1.25
C ASP A 505 21.71 17.65 0.09
N ALA A 506 20.50 17.51 -0.47
CA ALA A 506 20.21 16.63 -1.60
C ALA A 506 20.76 17.17 -2.93
N GLU A 507 20.90 18.50 -3.06
CA GLU A 507 21.58 19.15 -4.19
C GLU A 507 23.00 18.60 -4.40
N ARG A 508 23.68 18.25 -3.29
CA ARG A 508 25.04 17.69 -3.30
C ARG A 508 25.11 16.27 -3.90
N PHE A 509 24.01 15.52 -3.84
CA PHE A 509 23.90 14.16 -4.38
C PHE A 509 23.37 14.16 -5.82
N LEU A 510 22.42 15.04 -6.13
CA LEU A 510 21.82 15.16 -7.47
C LEU A 510 22.79 15.80 -8.49
N GLY A 511 23.66 16.72 -8.06
CA GLY A 511 24.70 17.31 -8.92
C GLY A 511 25.76 16.33 -9.44
N LYS A 512 25.74 15.06 -8.99
CA LYS A 512 26.60 13.99 -9.50
C LYS A 512 25.90 12.98 -10.41
N ALA A 513 24.57 13.03 -10.52
CA ALA A 513 23.79 12.06 -11.30
C ALA A 513 23.58 12.49 -12.77
N ASP A 514 23.86 13.75 -13.12
CA ASP A 514 23.77 14.28 -14.49
C ASP A 514 25.08 14.18 -15.29
N ILE A 515 25.97 13.25 -14.94
CA ILE A 515 27.15 12.90 -15.75
C ILE A 515 27.25 11.37 -15.85
N GLU A 516 26.45 10.77 -16.74
CA GLU A 516 26.84 9.74 -17.74
C GLU A 516 25.63 9.18 -18.51
#